data_AF-A0A3D4P6L3-F1
#
_entry.id   AF-A0A3D4P6L3-F1
#
_cell.length_a   1.000
_cell.length_b   1.000
_cell.length_c   1.000
_cell.angle_alpha   90.00
_cell.angle_beta   90.00
_cell.angle_gamma   90.00
#
_symmetry.space_group_name_H-M   'P 1'
#
loop_
_entity.id
_entity.type
_entity.pdbx_description
1 polymer ?
#
loop_
_entity_poly.entity_id
_entity_poly.type
_entity_poly.pdbx_seq_one_letter_code
_entity_poly.pdbx_strand_id
1 'polypeptide(L)'
;MVLLIFGNSAAWTFAGQAKLPVPIEDDLAAATQLVRKLYKAEFDDQTPGQQLILAQQLLDESQRPGVPGDLQYVLLKMASEIFASTAESEKVVATVNRLAEQFEVDELELDLRLLERITLDPDANTKAVVMSEQCLQLVDNAVLADKFDLAEKFSALANSASMVANLESLKERTEEYQQYLQEYKSDFPKAQEARSILSSKPDDSTASLVSGRFNCLWKNDWGTGLPLIAAGSDSTLSKLAQEDISGTSEDAFEIGNGWWNYAERKTGYVRLALQNRAVFWYRTA
;
A
#
# COMPACT_ATOMS: atom_id res chain seq x y z
N MET A 1 -24.25 55.02 5.77
CA MET A 1 -23.77 54.75 4.39
C MET A 1 -22.29 54.39 4.50
N VAL A 2 -21.93 53.21 4.99
CA VAL A 2 -21.89 51.88 4.32
C VAL A 2 -20.89 51.86 3.16
N LEU A 3 -19.65 51.40 3.42
CA LEU A 3 -19.04 50.22 2.78
C LEU A 3 -17.60 50.01 3.27
N LEU A 4 -17.44 49.08 4.21
CA LEU A 4 -16.24 48.25 4.36
C LEU A 4 -16.32 47.17 3.26
N ILE A 5 -15.29 47.00 2.45
CA ILE A 5 -15.10 45.79 1.63
C ILE A 5 -13.82 45.11 2.11
N PHE A 6 -14.03 43.97 2.75
CA PHE A 6 -13.04 42.97 3.13
C PHE A 6 -12.53 42.21 1.91
N GLY A 7 -11.26 41.79 2.02
CA GLY A 7 -10.67 40.54 1.54
C GLY A 7 -11.24 39.88 0.30
N ASN A 8 -10.48 39.93 -0.80
CA ASN A 8 -10.53 38.89 -1.81
C ASN A 8 -9.25 38.04 -1.68
N SER A 9 -9.21 37.20 -0.64
CA SER A 9 -8.32 36.05 -0.60
C SER A 9 -8.81 35.08 -1.67
N ALA A 10 -8.17 35.10 -2.83
CA ALA A 10 -8.28 34.04 -3.81
C ALA A 10 -7.85 32.74 -3.14
N ALA A 11 -8.84 31.96 -2.71
CA ALA A 11 -8.66 30.58 -2.33
C ALA A 11 -8.29 29.82 -3.61
N TRP A 12 -6.99 29.62 -3.82
CA TRP A 12 -6.50 28.62 -4.76
C TRP A 12 -6.85 27.26 -4.17
N THR A 13 -8.01 26.74 -4.52
CA THR A 13 -8.30 25.31 -4.38
C THR A 13 -7.37 24.58 -5.33
N PHE A 14 -6.34 23.90 -4.80
CA PHE A 14 -5.60 22.87 -5.53
C PHE A 14 -6.58 21.73 -5.84
N ALA A 15 -7.28 21.83 -6.95
CA ALA A 15 -7.85 20.65 -7.59
C ALA A 15 -6.66 19.80 -8.04
N GLY A 16 -6.49 18.62 -7.43
CA GLY A 16 -5.46 17.66 -7.86
C GLY A 16 -5.59 17.43 -9.36
N GLN A 17 -4.51 17.69 -10.09
CA GLN A 17 -4.47 17.50 -11.53
C GLN A 17 -4.78 16.04 -11.85
N ALA A 18 -5.75 15.78 -12.73
CA ALA A 18 -6.10 14.43 -13.13
C ALA A 18 -4.89 13.74 -13.77
N LYS A 19 -4.68 12.46 -13.43
CA LYS A 19 -3.62 11.62 -14.02
C LYS A 19 -3.82 11.53 -15.54
N LEU A 20 -2.72 11.48 -16.28
CA LEU A 20 -2.73 11.31 -17.73
C LEU A 20 -3.08 9.86 -18.08
N PRO A 21 -3.83 9.60 -19.17
CA PRO A 21 -3.96 8.24 -19.67
C PRO A 21 -2.58 7.70 -20.07
N VAL A 22 -2.42 6.38 -20.07
CA VAL A 22 -1.21 5.75 -20.63
C VAL A 22 -1.11 6.15 -22.12
N PRO A 23 0.05 6.66 -22.58
CA PRO A 23 0.24 7.03 -23.98
C PRO A 23 -0.02 5.86 -24.93
N ILE A 24 -0.48 6.15 -26.14
CA ILE A 24 -0.77 5.12 -27.14
C ILE A 24 0.52 4.44 -27.63
N GLU A 25 0.38 3.23 -28.17
CA GLU A 25 1.52 2.39 -28.54
C GLU A 25 2.49 3.06 -29.54
N ASP A 26 1.97 3.82 -30.51
CA ASP A 26 2.78 4.53 -31.49
C ASP A 26 3.66 5.62 -30.84
N ASP A 27 3.10 6.40 -29.91
CA ASP A 27 3.84 7.44 -29.18
C ASP A 27 4.89 6.80 -28.26
N LEU A 28 4.55 5.70 -27.58
CA LEU A 28 5.49 4.94 -26.77
C LEU A 28 6.64 4.37 -27.61
N ALA A 29 6.36 3.86 -28.81
CA ALA A 29 7.37 3.35 -29.72
C ALA A 29 8.32 4.46 -30.21
N ALA A 30 7.78 5.62 -30.60
CA ALA A 30 8.57 6.77 -31.02
C ALA A 30 9.45 7.31 -29.87
N ALA A 31 8.88 7.49 -28.68
CA ALA A 31 9.62 7.92 -27.49
C ALA A 31 10.70 6.90 -27.09
N THR A 32 10.42 5.60 -27.15
CA THR A 32 11.40 4.54 -26.88
C THR A 32 12.59 4.59 -27.86
N GLN A 33 12.31 4.77 -29.15
CA GLN A 33 13.38 4.91 -30.16
C GLN A 33 14.23 6.16 -29.89
N LEU A 34 13.61 7.28 -29.51
CA LEU A 34 14.31 8.50 -29.17
C LEU A 34 15.24 8.30 -27.98
N VAL A 35 14.74 7.76 -26.86
CA VAL A 35 15.55 7.49 -25.65
C VAL A 35 16.71 6.56 -25.98
N ARG A 36 16.48 5.45 -26.67
CA ARG A 36 17.55 4.52 -27.06
C ARG A 36 18.59 5.15 -27.99
N LYS A 37 18.20 6.09 -28.84
CA LYS A 37 19.12 6.82 -29.71
C LYS A 37 19.96 7.82 -28.92
N LEU A 38 19.36 8.53 -27.98
CA LEU A 38 20.03 9.55 -27.15
C LEU A 38 21.06 8.93 -26.21
N TYR A 39 20.71 7.82 -25.56
CA TYR A 39 21.54 7.14 -24.57
C TYR A 39 22.20 5.86 -25.12
N LYS A 40 22.51 5.84 -26.42
CA LYS A 40 22.98 4.62 -27.11
C LYS A 40 24.24 4.04 -26.46
N ALA A 41 25.21 4.89 -26.12
CA ALA A 41 26.48 4.44 -25.56
C ALA A 41 26.29 3.82 -24.16
N GLU A 42 25.41 4.41 -23.37
CA GLU A 42 25.04 3.96 -22.03
C GLU A 42 24.25 2.65 -22.10
N PHE A 43 23.34 2.48 -23.06
CA PHE A 43 22.65 1.22 -23.30
C PHE A 43 23.57 0.12 -23.83
N ASP A 44 24.63 0.46 -24.58
CA ASP A 44 25.59 -0.51 -25.09
C ASP A 44 26.52 -1.02 -23.95
N ASP A 45 26.65 -0.29 -22.82
CA ASP A 45 27.38 -0.72 -21.63
C ASP A 45 26.47 -1.48 -20.64
N GLN A 46 26.68 -2.79 -20.54
CA GLN A 46 25.89 -3.69 -19.71
C GLN A 46 26.48 -3.95 -18.32
N THR A 47 27.49 -3.16 -17.90
CA THR A 47 28.02 -3.31 -16.54
C THR A 47 27.01 -2.80 -15.50
N PRO A 48 26.79 -3.50 -14.37
CA PRO A 48 25.76 -3.12 -13.41
C PRO A 48 25.91 -1.68 -12.89
N GLY A 49 27.14 -1.21 -12.69
CA GLY A 49 27.41 0.17 -12.26
C GLY A 49 26.97 1.22 -13.28
N GLN A 50 27.23 0.98 -14.58
CA GLN A 50 26.80 1.92 -15.63
C GLN A 50 25.30 1.85 -15.87
N GLN A 51 24.71 0.66 -15.78
CA GLN A 51 23.25 0.51 -15.82
C GLN A 51 22.56 1.31 -14.71
N LEU A 52 23.08 1.28 -13.47
CA LEU A 52 22.56 2.10 -12.38
C LEU A 52 22.67 3.60 -12.65
N ILE A 53 23.78 4.05 -13.23
CA ILE A 53 23.98 5.46 -13.62
C ILE A 53 22.96 5.85 -14.69
N LEU A 54 22.80 5.03 -15.73
CA LEU A 54 21.81 5.27 -16.78
C LEU A 54 20.39 5.32 -16.21
N ALA A 55 20.00 4.37 -15.37
CA ALA A 55 18.67 4.36 -14.75
C ALA A 55 18.41 5.65 -13.96
N GLN A 56 19.40 6.13 -13.20
CA GLN A 56 19.30 7.40 -12.49
C GLN A 56 19.18 8.59 -13.45
N GLN A 57 19.95 8.62 -14.53
CA GLN A 57 19.86 9.68 -15.55
C GLN A 57 18.48 9.72 -16.21
N LEU A 58 17.91 8.56 -16.54
CA LEU A 58 16.55 8.48 -17.14
C LEU A 58 15.49 8.97 -16.14
N LEU A 59 15.61 8.59 -14.87
CA LEU A 59 14.74 9.06 -13.80
C LEU A 59 14.84 10.59 -13.63
N ASP A 60 16.05 11.14 -13.58
CA ASP A 60 16.28 12.58 -13.43
C ASP A 60 15.77 13.37 -14.65
N GLU A 61 15.99 12.84 -15.86
CA GLU A 61 15.48 13.45 -17.09
C GLU A 61 13.95 13.47 -17.09
N SER A 62 13.29 12.39 -16.64
CA SER A 62 11.83 12.31 -16.59
C SER A 62 11.18 13.39 -15.70
N GLN A 63 11.94 13.97 -14.77
CA GLN A 63 11.47 14.98 -13.82
C GLN A 63 11.71 16.42 -14.31
N ARG A 64 12.38 16.60 -15.46
CA ARG A 64 12.64 17.94 -15.95
C ARG A 64 11.35 18.66 -16.38
N PRO A 65 11.22 19.97 -16.11
CA PRO A 65 10.08 20.75 -16.57
C PRO A 65 9.95 20.72 -18.10
N GLY A 66 8.74 20.45 -18.59
CA GLY A 66 8.42 20.48 -20.02
C GLY A 66 8.73 19.19 -20.79
N VAL A 67 9.10 18.11 -20.10
CA VAL A 67 9.21 16.78 -20.73
C VAL A 67 7.82 16.31 -21.18
N PRO A 68 7.64 15.94 -22.45
CA PRO A 68 6.38 15.38 -22.95
C PRO A 68 5.97 14.10 -22.21
N GLY A 69 4.66 13.87 -22.03
CA GLY A 69 4.15 12.77 -21.21
C GLY A 69 4.50 11.37 -21.73
N ASP A 70 4.51 11.17 -23.04
CA ASP A 70 4.99 9.95 -23.71
C ASP A 70 6.47 9.68 -23.40
N LEU A 71 7.31 10.71 -23.49
CA LEU A 71 8.72 10.60 -23.15
C LEU A 71 8.94 10.36 -21.66
N GLN A 72 8.20 11.06 -20.79
CA GLN A 72 8.25 10.88 -19.34
C GLN A 72 7.88 9.45 -18.94
N TYR A 73 6.79 8.91 -19.50
CA TYR A 73 6.37 7.53 -19.28
C TYR A 73 7.47 6.53 -19.67
N VAL A 74 8.05 6.69 -20.87
CA VAL A 74 9.12 5.79 -21.35
C VAL A 74 10.37 5.89 -20.47
N LEU A 75 10.79 7.10 -20.10
CA LEU A 75 11.95 7.29 -19.23
C LEU A 75 11.79 6.60 -17.87
N LEU A 76 10.64 6.79 -17.21
CA LEU A 76 10.31 6.13 -15.93
C LEU A 76 10.22 4.60 -16.10
N LYS A 77 9.53 4.12 -17.13
CA LYS A 77 9.42 2.68 -17.42
C LYS A 77 10.80 2.06 -17.63
N MET A 78 11.65 2.64 -18.46
CA MET A 78 12.99 2.13 -18.73
C MET A 78 13.88 2.19 -17.49
N ALA A 79 13.83 3.28 -16.71
CA ALA A 79 14.55 3.37 -15.44
C ALA A 79 14.14 2.26 -14.47
N SER A 80 12.83 2.02 -14.30
CA SER A 80 12.31 0.97 -13.42
C SER A 80 12.73 -0.44 -13.85
N GLU A 81 12.75 -0.73 -15.16
CA GLU A 81 13.23 -2.00 -15.71
C GLU A 81 14.72 -2.21 -15.47
N ILE A 82 15.53 -1.16 -15.58
CA ILE A 82 16.96 -1.23 -15.27
C ILE A 82 17.19 -1.41 -13.77
N PHE A 83 16.50 -0.66 -12.90
CA PHE A 83 16.60 -0.83 -11.45
C PHE A 83 16.25 -2.26 -11.01
N ALA A 84 15.24 -2.88 -11.63
CA ALA A 84 14.92 -4.28 -11.40
C ALA A 84 16.07 -5.21 -11.84
N SER A 85 16.65 -4.99 -13.03
CA SER A 85 17.77 -5.80 -13.51
C SER A 85 19.04 -5.69 -12.64
N THR A 86 19.18 -4.59 -11.89
CA THR A 86 20.29 -4.36 -10.95
C THR A 86 19.92 -4.66 -9.49
N ALA A 87 18.77 -5.29 -9.24
CA ALA A 87 18.25 -5.64 -7.92
C ALA A 87 18.10 -4.45 -6.93
N GLU A 88 17.66 -3.29 -7.43
CA GLU A 88 17.38 -2.09 -6.63
C GLU A 88 15.87 -1.97 -6.34
N SER A 89 15.33 -2.88 -5.53
CA SER A 89 13.88 -2.99 -5.24
C SER A 89 13.24 -1.68 -4.75
N GLU A 90 13.90 -0.94 -3.86
CA GLU A 90 13.42 0.36 -3.36
C GLU A 90 13.27 1.38 -4.50
N LYS A 91 14.23 1.40 -5.45
CA LYS A 91 14.19 2.30 -6.61
C LYS A 91 13.13 1.88 -7.62
N VAL A 92 12.85 0.57 -7.75
CA VAL A 92 11.73 0.07 -8.55
C VAL A 92 10.42 0.67 -8.03
N VAL A 93 10.09 0.43 -6.76
CA VAL A 93 8.85 0.92 -6.13
C VAL A 93 8.77 2.44 -6.19
N ALA A 94 9.84 3.15 -5.82
CA ALA A 94 9.86 4.61 -5.89
C ALA A 94 9.72 5.19 -7.31
N THR A 95 10.07 4.45 -8.36
CA THR A 95 9.89 4.87 -9.75
C THR A 95 8.48 4.54 -10.24
N VAL A 96 7.92 3.40 -9.84
CA VAL A 96 6.54 3.02 -10.14
C VAL A 96 5.55 3.97 -9.47
N ASN A 97 5.79 4.38 -8.21
CA ASN A 97 4.97 5.39 -7.53
C ASN A 97 4.93 6.71 -8.32
N ARG A 98 6.06 7.17 -8.84
CA ARG A 98 6.12 8.37 -9.69
C ARG A 98 5.35 8.20 -11.00
N LEU A 99 5.43 7.02 -11.61
CA LEU A 99 4.63 6.69 -12.79
C LEU A 99 3.14 6.75 -12.44
N ALA A 100 2.74 6.17 -11.31
CA ALA A 100 1.37 6.16 -10.81
C ALA A 100 0.87 7.54 -10.38
N GLU A 101 1.73 8.45 -9.93
CA GLU A 101 1.37 9.84 -9.63
C GLU A 101 0.94 10.63 -10.87
N GLN A 102 1.51 10.29 -12.03
CA GLN A 102 1.32 11.04 -13.27
C GLN A 102 0.41 10.36 -14.29
N PHE A 103 0.37 9.02 -14.30
CA PHE A 103 -0.32 8.23 -15.30
C PHE A 103 -1.35 7.28 -14.67
N GLU A 104 -2.41 6.99 -15.41
CA GLU A 104 -3.44 6.00 -15.07
C GLU A 104 -2.89 4.58 -15.24
N VAL A 105 -2.03 4.16 -14.31
CA VAL A 105 -1.45 2.81 -14.24
C VAL A 105 -1.91 2.06 -13.00
N ASP A 106 -1.91 0.73 -13.10
CA ASP A 106 -2.06 -0.14 -11.94
C ASP A 106 -0.69 -0.31 -11.24
N GLU A 107 -0.46 0.50 -10.22
CA GLU A 107 0.79 0.57 -9.45
C GLU A 107 1.21 -0.80 -8.90
N LEU A 108 0.31 -1.50 -8.21
CA LEU A 108 0.61 -2.79 -7.58
C LEU A 108 0.91 -3.89 -8.61
N GLU A 109 0.20 -3.92 -9.74
CA GLU A 109 0.51 -4.87 -10.82
C GLU A 109 1.88 -4.59 -11.45
N LEU A 110 2.24 -3.31 -11.63
CA LEU A 110 3.54 -2.91 -12.16
C LEU A 110 4.68 -3.22 -11.21
N ASP A 111 4.52 -2.92 -9.92
CA ASP A 111 5.49 -3.27 -8.87
C ASP A 111 5.75 -4.77 -8.84
N LEU A 112 4.68 -5.58 -8.79
CA LEU A 112 4.82 -7.03 -8.77
C LEU A 112 5.61 -7.51 -9.99
N ARG A 113 5.20 -7.10 -11.20
CA ARG A 113 5.85 -7.50 -12.46
C ARG A 113 7.33 -7.15 -12.50
N LEU A 114 7.74 -6.02 -11.91
CA LEU A 114 9.13 -5.59 -11.90
C LEU A 114 9.94 -6.25 -10.78
N LEU A 115 9.35 -6.42 -9.59
CA LEU A 115 9.99 -7.11 -8.46
C LEU A 115 10.18 -8.61 -8.75
N GLU A 116 9.26 -9.26 -9.47
CA GLU A 116 9.43 -10.65 -9.96
C GLU A 116 10.63 -10.83 -10.89
N ARG A 117 11.10 -9.75 -11.52
CA ARG A 117 12.29 -9.78 -12.41
C ARG A 117 13.60 -9.62 -11.65
N ILE A 118 13.56 -9.26 -10.37
CA ILE A 118 14.77 -9.13 -9.55
C ILE A 118 15.30 -10.53 -9.26
N THR A 119 16.55 -10.78 -9.66
CA THR A 119 17.32 -11.94 -9.23
C THR A 119 18.29 -11.52 -8.14
N LEU A 120 18.18 -12.14 -6.97
CA LEU A 120 19.10 -11.91 -5.85
C LEU A 120 20.22 -12.95 -5.88
N ASP A 121 21.47 -12.48 -5.84
CA ASP A 121 22.63 -13.34 -5.61
C ASP A 121 22.60 -13.91 -4.18
N PRO A 122 23.12 -15.13 -3.94
CA PRO A 122 23.08 -15.77 -2.61
C PRO A 122 23.76 -14.98 -1.48
N ASP A 123 24.68 -14.07 -1.81
CA ASP A 123 25.41 -13.22 -0.86
C ASP A 123 24.87 -11.78 -0.78
N ALA A 124 23.79 -11.46 -1.50
CA ALA A 124 23.17 -10.13 -1.55
C ALA A 124 22.30 -9.81 -0.31
N ASN A 125 22.78 -10.15 0.89
CA ASN A 125 22.00 -10.10 2.14
C ASN A 125 21.30 -8.74 2.36
N THR A 126 22.01 -7.62 2.17
CA THR A 126 21.44 -6.28 2.36
C THR A 126 20.32 -5.97 1.36
N LYS A 127 20.51 -6.30 0.08
CA LYS A 127 19.47 -6.10 -0.94
C LYS A 127 18.26 -7.00 -0.70
N ALA A 128 18.51 -8.21 -0.25
CA ALA A 128 17.47 -9.18 0.10
C ALA A 128 16.62 -8.70 1.28
N VAL A 129 17.22 -8.11 2.32
CA VAL A 129 16.47 -7.45 3.40
C VAL A 129 15.56 -6.38 2.82
N VAL A 130 16.12 -5.41 2.09
CA VAL A 130 15.35 -4.29 1.53
C VAL A 130 14.19 -4.79 0.65
N MET A 131 14.43 -5.75 -0.24
CA MET A 131 13.38 -6.32 -1.10
C MET A 131 12.28 -7.00 -0.28
N SER A 132 12.66 -7.78 0.75
CA SER A 132 11.68 -8.45 1.61
C SER A 132 10.79 -7.44 2.33
N GLU A 133 11.36 -6.40 2.93
CA GLU A 133 10.59 -5.37 3.65
C GLU A 133 9.66 -4.59 2.72
N GLN A 134 10.13 -4.21 1.52
CA GLN A 134 9.30 -3.54 0.52
C GLN A 134 8.13 -4.43 0.07
N CYS A 135 8.37 -5.73 -0.16
CA CYS A 135 7.30 -6.66 -0.52
C CYS A 135 6.27 -6.79 0.60
N LEU A 136 6.68 -6.83 1.88
CA LEU A 136 5.73 -6.86 3.01
C LEU A 136 4.87 -5.59 3.06
N GLN A 137 5.43 -4.41 2.82
CA GLN A 137 4.65 -3.18 2.74
C GLN A 137 3.63 -3.21 1.58
N LEU A 138 4.00 -3.82 0.46
CA LEU A 138 3.09 -4.00 -0.68
C LEU A 138 1.99 -5.03 -0.41
N VAL A 139 2.20 -6.00 0.48
CA VAL A 139 1.13 -6.89 0.97
C VAL A 139 0.03 -6.06 1.64
N ASP A 140 0.38 -5.16 2.55
CA ASP A 140 -0.58 -4.29 3.23
C ASP A 140 -1.34 -3.42 2.22
N ASN A 141 -0.64 -2.79 1.28
CA ASN A 141 -1.26 -1.97 0.24
C ASN A 141 -2.23 -2.79 -0.63
N ALA A 142 -1.86 -4.01 -1.00
CA ALA A 142 -2.72 -4.91 -1.76
C ALA A 142 -3.97 -5.34 -0.97
N VAL A 143 -3.83 -5.61 0.34
CA VAL A 143 -4.98 -5.87 1.22
C VAL A 143 -5.89 -4.65 1.31
N LEU A 144 -5.33 -3.44 1.47
CA LEU A 144 -6.10 -2.20 1.46
C LEU A 144 -6.81 -1.94 0.12
N ALA A 145 -6.25 -2.43 -0.98
CA ALA A 145 -6.88 -2.38 -2.31
C ALA A 145 -7.82 -3.55 -2.63
N ASP A 146 -8.04 -4.48 -1.70
CA ASP A 146 -8.79 -5.74 -1.91
C ASP A 146 -8.22 -6.60 -3.07
N LYS A 147 -6.92 -6.47 -3.36
CA LYS A 147 -6.19 -7.23 -4.38
C LYS A 147 -5.48 -8.42 -3.77
N PHE A 148 -6.26 -9.39 -3.31
CA PHE A 148 -5.74 -10.56 -2.60
C PHE A 148 -4.69 -11.36 -3.37
N ASP A 149 -4.91 -11.58 -4.66
CA ASP A 149 -3.99 -12.35 -5.50
C ASP A 149 -2.60 -11.67 -5.59
N LEU A 150 -2.55 -10.33 -5.53
CA LEU A 150 -1.28 -9.60 -5.47
C LEU A 150 -0.65 -9.68 -4.08
N ALA A 151 -1.45 -9.60 -3.02
CA ALA A 151 -0.97 -9.76 -1.65
C ALA A 151 -0.28 -11.11 -1.43
N GLU A 152 -0.86 -12.23 -1.92
CA GLU A 152 -0.24 -13.56 -1.85
C GLU A 152 1.11 -13.60 -2.60
N LYS A 153 1.19 -12.98 -3.79
CA LYS A 153 2.42 -12.96 -4.59
C LYS A 153 3.51 -12.09 -3.97
N PHE A 154 3.18 -10.92 -3.45
CA PHE A 154 4.13 -10.09 -2.72
C PHE A 154 4.64 -10.79 -1.46
N SER A 155 3.77 -11.49 -0.71
CA SER A 155 4.19 -12.29 0.45
C SER A 155 5.15 -13.42 0.06
N ALA A 156 4.92 -14.08 -1.08
CA ALA A 156 5.83 -15.09 -1.60
C ALA A 156 7.20 -14.51 -1.97
N LEU A 157 7.26 -13.36 -2.67
CA LEU A 157 8.50 -12.66 -2.96
C LEU A 157 9.23 -12.22 -1.69
N ALA A 158 8.50 -11.71 -0.69
CA ALA A 158 9.06 -11.31 0.59
C ALA A 158 9.74 -12.49 1.30
N ASN A 159 9.10 -13.66 1.30
CA ASN A 159 9.63 -14.88 1.87
C ASN A 159 10.85 -15.41 1.09
N SER A 160 10.82 -15.38 -0.25
CA SER A 160 11.99 -15.76 -1.04
C SER A 160 13.20 -14.85 -0.76
N ALA A 161 12.98 -13.54 -0.63
CA ALA A 161 14.02 -12.60 -0.26
C ALA A 161 14.50 -12.78 1.21
N SER A 162 13.60 -13.10 2.16
CA SER A 162 13.99 -13.35 3.55
C SER A 162 14.91 -14.58 3.70
N MET A 163 14.72 -15.59 2.84
CA MET A 163 15.62 -16.74 2.77
C MET A 163 17.03 -16.38 2.32
N VAL A 164 17.19 -15.44 1.38
CA VAL A 164 18.51 -14.93 0.95
C VAL A 164 19.11 -14.01 2.00
N ALA A 165 18.31 -13.13 2.62
CA ALA A 165 18.76 -12.24 3.70
C ALA A 165 19.33 -12.99 4.90
N ASN A 166 18.82 -14.21 5.14
CA ASN A 166 19.23 -15.11 6.21
C ASN A 166 19.20 -14.46 7.61
N LEU A 167 18.16 -13.65 7.86
CA LEU A 167 17.86 -13.09 9.18
C LEU A 167 16.62 -13.77 9.76
N GLU A 168 16.77 -14.39 10.92
CA GLU A 168 15.69 -15.18 11.52
C GLU A 168 14.44 -14.34 11.80
N SER A 169 14.62 -13.14 12.36
CA SER A 169 13.51 -12.20 12.61
C SER A 169 12.73 -11.82 11.35
N LEU A 170 13.39 -11.77 10.19
CA LEU A 170 12.74 -11.47 8.92
C LEU A 170 11.97 -12.68 8.38
N LYS A 171 12.48 -13.90 8.57
CA LYS A 171 11.78 -15.14 8.23
C LYS A 171 10.52 -15.30 9.07
N GLU A 172 10.62 -15.13 10.39
CA GLU A 172 9.48 -15.13 11.31
C GLU A 172 8.43 -14.11 10.87
N ARG A 173 8.84 -12.88 10.55
CA ARG A 173 7.90 -11.85 10.08
C ARG A 173 7.23 -12.22 8.75
N THR A 174 7.95 -12.83 7.80
CA THR A 174 7.33 -13.28 6.54
C THR A 174 6.35 -14.43 6.75
N GLU A 175 6.61 -15.34 7.71
CA GLU A 175 5.68 -16.40 8.09
C GLU A 175 4.42 -15.84 8.76
N GLU A 176 4.54 -14.84 9.63
CA GLU A 176 3.41 -14.13 10.22
C GLU A 176 2.52 -13.50 9.14
N TYR A 177 3.10 -12.88 8.13
CA TYR A 177 2.35 -12.32 6.99
C TYR A 177 1.64 -13.41 6.17
N GLN A 178 2.23 -14.59 6.02
CA GLN A 178 1.55 -15.71 5.35
C GLN A 178 0.34 -16.18 6.15
N GLN A 179 0.46 -16.29 7.48
CA GLN A 179 -0.66 -16.65 8.36
C GLN A 179 -1.76 -15.58 8.32
N TYR A 180 -1.36 -14.30 8.39
CA TYR A 180 -2.23 -13.14 8.20
C TYR A 180 -3.06 -13.25 6.92
N LEU A 181 -2.43 -13.56 5.78
CA LEU A 181 -3.14 -13.69 4.51
C LEU A 181 -4.10 -14.88 4.47
N GLN A 182 -3.80 -15.99 5.15
CA GLN A 182 -4.75 -17.11 5.25
C GLN A 182 -6.02 -16.73 6.04
N GLU A 183 -5.85 -16.00 7.14
CA GLU A 183 -6.99 -15.47 7.91
C GLU A 183 -7.78 -14.45 7.08
N TYR A 184 -7.11 -13.51 6.40
CA TYR A 184 -7.75 -12.55 5.50
C TYR A 184 -8.55 -13.25 4.39
N LYS A 185 -7.97 -14.27 3.73
CA LYS A 185 -8.63 -15.07 2.69
C LYS A 185 -9.93 -15.71 3.17
N SER A 186 -9.95 -16.16 4.42
CA SER A 186 -11.15 -16.75 5.05
C SER A 186 -12.23 -15.71 5.30
N ASP A 187 -11.85 -14.48 5.68
CA ASP A 187 -12.78 -13.44 6.11
C ASP A 187 -13.26 -12.52 4.98
N PHE A 188 -12.47 -12.33 3.93
CA PHE A 188 -12.81 -11.49 2.79
C PHE A 188 -14.15 -11.83 2.11
N PRO A 189 -14.44 -13.09 1.71
CA PRO A 189 -15.72 -13.43 1.09
C PRO A 189 -16.89 -13.23 2.06
N LYS A 190 -16.72 -13.50 3.36
CA LYS A 190 -17.75 -13.24 4.39
C LYS A 190 -18.06 -11.76 4.49
N ALA A 191 -17.03 -10.91 4.41
CA ALA A 191 -17.21 -9.46 4.40
C ALA A 191 -17.88 -8.96 3.12
N GLN A 192 -17.58 -9.54 1.96
CA GLN A 192 -18.28 -9.23 0.71
C GLN A 192 -19.77 -9.60 0.80
N GLU A 193 -20.09 -10.78 1.31
CA GLU A 193 -21.48 -11.22 1.53
C GLU A 193 -22.20 -10.30 2.52
N ALA A 194 -21.56 -9.97 3.65
CA ALA A 194 -22.11 -9.06 4.64
C ALA A 194 -22.40 -7.67 4.05
N ARG A 195 -21.47 -7.11 3.26
CA ARG A 195 -21.70 -5.84 2.54
C ARG A 195 -22.88 -5.93 1.57
N SER A 196 -23.00 -7.05 0.85
CA SER A 196 -24.15 -7.30 -0.03
C SER A 196 -25.47 -7.34 0.75
N ILE A 197 -25.51 -7.99 1.91
CA ILE A 197 -26.69 -8.02 2.77
C ILE A 197 -27.06 -6.60 3.22
N LEU A 198 -26.10 -5.85 3.75
CA LEU A 198 -26.30 -4.49 4.26
C LEU A 198 -26.81 -3.51 3.20
N SER A 199 -26.49 -3.74 1.92
CA SER A 199 -27.05 -2.94 0.82
C SER A 199 -28.58 -3.02 0.69
N SER A 200 -29.17 -4.13 1.16
CA SER A 200 -30.62 -4.40 1.13
C SER A 200 -31.28 -4.40 2.51
N LYS A 201 -30.52 -4.68 3.56
CA LYS A 201 -30.95 -4.75 4.96
C LYS A 201 -29.93 -4.02 5.84
N PRO A 202 -29.95 -2.69 5.87
CA PRO A 202 -28.94 -1.90 6.59
C PRO A 202 -28.92 -2.13 8.10
N ASP A 203 -29.99 -2.70 8.67
CA ASP A 203 -30.17 -2.99 10.09
C ASP A 203 -29.85 -4.45 10.47
N ASP A 204 -29.32 -5.25 9.54
CA ASP A 204 -28.88 -6.61 9.85
C ASP A 204 -27.65 -6.58 10.78
N SER A 205 -27.87 -6.94 12.04
CA SER A 205 -26.84 -6.87 13.09
C SER A 205 -25.73 -7.92 12.91
N THR A 206 -26.00 -9.04 12.23
CA THR A 206 -24.97 -10.06 11.96
C THR A 206 -24.06 -9.59 10.84
N ALA A 207 -24.62 -9.09 9.75
CA ALA A 207 -23.87 -8.52 8.64
C ALA A 207 -23.09 -7.26 9.07
N SER A 208 -23.68 -6.42 9.92
CA SER A 208 -23.01 -5.25 10.51
C SER A 208 -21.77 -5.66 11.31
N LEU A 209 -21.88 -6.69 12.18
CA LEU A 209 -20.74 -7.19 12.93
C LEU A 209 -19.61 -7.70 12.01
N VAL A 210 -19.95 -8.50 10.99
CA VAL A 210 -18.96 -9.07 10.06
C VAL A 210 -18.27 -7.97 9.26
N SER A 211 -19.03 -7.07 8.65
CA SER A 211 -18.45 -5.96 7.85
C SER A 211 -17.66 -4.99 8.72
N GLY A 212 -18.16 -4.67 9.91
CA GLY A 212 -17.50 -3.77 10.85
C GLY A 212 -16.15 -4.32 11.34
N ARG A 213 -16.13 -5.59 11.75
CA ARG A 213 -14.87 -6.28 12.10
C ARG A 213 -13.90 -6.30 10.93
N PHE A 214 -14.40 -6.55 9.71
CA PHE A 214 -13.52 -6.60 8.56
C PHE A 214 -12.85 -5.23 8.29
N ASN A 215 -13.62 -4.14 8.35
CA ASN A 215 -13.10 -2.79 8.16
C ASN A 215 -12.09 -2.40 9.26
N CYS A 216 -12.41 -2.60 10.54
CA CYS A 216 -11.49 -2.25 11.62
C CYS A 216 -10.22 -3.09 11.60
N LEU A 217 -10.36 -4.41 11.47
CA LEU A 217 -9.25 -5.33 11.70
C LEU A 217 -8.36 -5.44 10.46
N TRP A 218 -8.91 -5.66 9.27
CA TRP A 218 -8.13 -5.91 8.06
C TRP A 218 -7.83 -4.65 7.26
N LYS A 219 -8.77 -3.70 7.24
CA LYS A 219 -8.63 -2.45 6.47
C LYS A 219 -8.08 -1.29 7.29
N ASN A 220 -7.89 -1.50 8.60
CA ASN A 220 -7.55 -0.47 9.58
C ASN A 220 -8.47 0.77 9.51
N ASP A 221 -9.69 0.61 8.97
CA ASP A 221 -10.70 1.66 8.83
C ASP A 221 -11.66 1.59 10.01
N TRP A 222 -11.17 2.08 11.14
CA TRP A 222 -11.94 2.19 12.38
C TRP A 222 -13.11 3.16 12.25
N GLY A 223 -13.00 4.18 11.40
CA GLY A 223 -14.05 5.18 11.18
C GLY A 223 -15.31 4.56 10.59
N THR A 224 -15.16 3.74 9.54
CA THR A 224 -16.30 3.01 8.95
C THR A 224 -16.67 1.77 9.77
N GLY A 225 -15.68 1.10 10.36
CA GLY A 225 -15.90 -0.17 11.04
C GLY A 225 -16.59 -0.05 12.40
N LEU A 226 -16.26 0.96 13.22
CA LEU A 226 -16.81 1.10 14.57
C LEU A 226 -18.34 1.28 14.60
N PRO A 227 -18.97 2.14 13.76
CA PRO A 227 -20.42 2.25 13.71
C PRO A 227 -21.11 0.92 13.39
N LEU A 228 -20.53 0.13 12.48
CA LEU A 228 -21.05 -1.19 12.12
C LEU A 228 -20.90 -2.20 13.26
N ILE A 229 -19.77 -2.17 13.99
CA ILE A 229 -19.57 -2.99 15.19
C ILE A 229 -20.55 -2.59 16.29
N ALA A 230 -20.80 -1.28 16.49
CA ALA A 230 -21.75 -0.77 17.47
C ALA A 230 -23.19 -1.24 17.19
N ALA A 231 -23.59 -1.36 15.92
CA ALA A 231 -24.86 -1.95 15.50
C ALA A 231 -24.84 -3.50 15.44
N GLY A 232 -23.69 -4.12 15.73
CA GLY A 232 -23.46 -5.54 15.57
C GLY A 232 -24.10 -6.42 16.65
N SER A 233 -24.17 -7.72 16.36
CA SER A 233 -24.81 -8.72 17.24
C SER A 233 -23.98 -9.15 18.47
N ASP A 234 -22.69 -8.84 18.53
CA ASP A 234 -21.83 -9.12 19.71
C ASP A 234 -21.96 -7.97 20.71
N SER A 235 -22.69 -8.19 21.80
CA SER A 235 -22.98 -7.16 22.81
C SER A 235 -21.73 -6.61 23.50
N THR A 236 -20.69 -7.42 23.67
CA THR A 236 -19.45 -6.98 24.32
C THR A 236 -18.70 -6.03 23.39
N LEU A 237 -18.56 -6.45 22.13
CA LEU A 237 -17.84 -5.67 21.13
C LEU A 237 -18.62 -4.42 20.69
N SER A 238 -19.95 -4.51 20.63
CA SER A 238 -20.86 -3.38 20.36
C SER A 238 -20.70 -2.29 21.42
N LYS A 239 -20.70 -2.64 22.72
CA LYS A 239 -20.48 -1.68 23.82
C LYS A 239 -19.11 -1.00 23.70
N LEU A 240 -18.07 -1.78 23.47
CA LEU A 240 -16.72 -1.27 23.35
C LEU A 240 -16.56 -0.30 22.15
N ALA A 241 -17.21 -0.61 21.02
CA ALA A 241 -17.23 0.29 19.88
C ALA A 241 -18.00 1.58 20.15
N GLN A 242 -19.10 1.54 20.91
CA GLN A 242 -19.83 2.74 21.32
C GLN A 242 -18.97 3.63 22.21
N GLU A 243 -18.30 3.04 23.21
CA GLU A 243 -17.38 3.75 24.11
C GLU A 243 -16.25 4.42 23.31
N ASP A 244 -15.65 3.69 22.37
CA ASP A 244 -14.63 4.21 21.45
C ASP A 244 -15.15 5.40 20.62
N ILE A 245 -16.31 5.29 19.99
CA ILE A 245 -16.90 6.37 19.15
C ILE A 245 -17.13 7.65 19.96
N SER A 246 -17.62 7.53 21.19
CA SER A 246 -17.92 8.69 22.05
C SER A 246 -16.74 9.16 22.92
N GLY A 247 -15.65 8.41 22.90
CA GLY A 247 -14.54 8.56 23.84
C GLY A 247 -13.80 9.87 23.71
N THR A 248 -13.34 10.39 24.85
CA THR A 248 -12.46 11.56 24.93
C THR A 248 -11.09 11.17 25.46
N SER A 249 -10.15 12.13 25.52
CA SER A 249 -8.84 11.91 26.15
C SER A 249 -8.94 11.53 27.62
N GLU A 250 -9.98 11.99 28.32
CA GLU A 250 -10.23 11.63 29.73
C GLU A 250 -10.60 10.14 29.89
N ASP A 251 -11.27 9.57 28.88
CA ASP A 251 -11.71 8.17 28.88
C ASP A 251 -10.66 7.22 28.28
N ALA A 252 -9.59 7.77 27.70
CA ALA A 252 -8.68 7.05 26.82
C ALA A 252 -8.03 5.82 27.48
N PHE A 253 -7.69 5.91 28.77
CA PHE A 253 -7.13 4.76 29.49
C PHE A 253 -8.15 3.62 29.66
N GLU A 254 -9.41 3.94 29.96
CA GLU A 254 -10.47 2.94 30.14
C GLU A 254 -10.84 2.29 28.81
N ILE A 255 -10.99 3.08 27.75
CA ILE A 255 -11.28 2.57 26.39
C ILE A 255 -10.12 1.70 25.90
N GLY A 256 -8.89 2.15 26.08
CA GLY A 256 -7.69 1.38 25.74
C GLY A 256 -7.67 0.02 26.45
N ASN A 257 -7.96 -0.01 27.75
CA ASN A 257 -8.06 -1.25 28.52
C ASN A 257 -9.19 -2.16 28.02
N GLY A 258 -10.33 -1.60 27.62
CA GLY A 258 -11.43 -2.34 27.01
C GLY A 258 -10.97 -3.12 25.76
N TRP A 259 -10.28 -2.44 24.84
CA TRP A 259 -9.71 -3.06 23.64
C TRP A 259 -8.63 -4.08 23.96
N TRP A 260 -7.72 -3.77 24.88
CA TRP A 260 -6.66 -4.68 25.29
C TRP A 260 -7.23 -5.98 25.86
N ASN A 261 -8.16 -5.87 26.82
CA ASN A 261 -8.80 -7.02 27.47
C ASN A 261 -9.61 -7.86 26.48
N TYR A 262 -10.28 -7.24 25.50
CA TYR A 262 -10.97 -7.97 24.44
C TYR A 262 -9.97 -8.74 23.54
N ALA A 263 -8.79 -8.16 23.28
CA ALA A 263 -7.74 -8.75 22.46
C ALA A 263 -7.08 -9.98 23.10
N GLU A 264 -6.98 -10.05 24.43
CA GLU A 264 -6.35 -11.18 25.15
C GLU A 264 -6.96 -12.54 24.79
N ARG A 265 -8.26 -12.54 24.47
CA ARG A 265 -9.02 -13.75 24.09
C ARG A 265 -8.91 -14.11 22.61
N LYS A 266 -8.24 -13.30 21.81
CA LYS A 266 -8.02 -13.52 20.38
C LYS A 266 -6.62 -14.06 20.14
N THR A 267 -6.31 -14.47 18.93
CA THR A 267 -4.98 -14.94 18.52
C THR A 267 -4.61 -14.33 17.18
N GLY A 268 -3.37 -14.54 16.73
CA GLY A 268 -2.91 -14.13 15.42
C GLY A 268 -3.08 -12.62 15.20
N TYR A 269 -3.38 -12.26 13.96
CA TYR A 269 -3.46 -10.86 13.56
C TYR A 269 -4.63 -10.12 14.21
N VAL A 270 -5.75 -10.80 14.45
CA VAL A 270 -6.91 -10.19 15.13
C VAL A 270 -6.53 -9.66 16.52
N ARG A 271 -5.71 -10.38 17.28
CA ARG A 271 -5.20 -9.89 18.57
C ARG A 271 -4.37 -8.62 18.37
N LEU A 272 -3.45 -8.62 17.41
CA LEU A 272 -2.57 -7.49 17.14
C LEU A 272 -3.35 -6.23 16.74
N ALA A 273 -4.32 -6.34 15.83
CA ALA A 273 -5.14 -5.21 15.38
C ALA A 273 -5.91 -4.56 16.55
N LEU A 274 -6.48 -5.37 17.44
CA LEU A 274 -7.19 -4.89 18.63
C LEU A 274 -6.23 -4.23 19.64
N GLN A 275 -5.04 -4.80 19.84
CA GLN A 275 -4.00 -4.20 20.69
C GLN A 275 -3.51 -2.87 20.11
N ASN A 276 -3.37 -2.76 18.79
CA ASN A 276 -3.01 -1.50 18.14
C ASN A 276 -4.08 -0.42 18.36
N ARG A 277 -5.37 -0.78 18.39
CA ARG A 277 -6.44 0.15 18.79
C ARG A 277 -6.34 0.57 20.24
N ALA A 278 -6.01 -0.36 21.14
CA ALA A 278 -5.74 -0.02 22.54
C ALA A 278 -4.58 0.98 22.66
N VAL A 279 -3.47 0.73 21.95
CA VAL A 279 -2.30 1.62 21.91
C VAL A 279 -2.64 3.01 21.36
N PHE A 280 -3.50 3.09 20.33
CA PHE A 280 -4.01 4.39 19.85
C PHE A 280 -4.64 5.20 20.98
N TRP A 281 -5.51 4.58 21.77
CA TRP A 281 -6.15 5.24 22.91
C TRP A 281 -5.14 5.59 24.01
N TYR A 282 -4.25 4.67 24.38
CA TYR A 282 -3.21 4.98 25.37
C TYR A 282 -2.30 6.15 24.98
N ARG A 283 -2.08 6.39 23.69
CA ARG A 283 -1.32 7.55 23.19
C ARG A 283 -2.12 8.86 23.18
N THR A 284 -3.43 8.77 23.34
CA THR A 284 -4.36 9.90 23.38
C THR A 284 -4.71 10.31 24.82
N ALA A 285 -4.30 9.50 25.80
CA ALA A 285 -4.45 9.76 27.23
C ALA A 285 -3.50 10.86 27.75
#